data_AF-A0A9E2A0J5-F1
#
_entry.id   AF-A0A9E2A0J5-F1
#
_cell.length_a   1.000
_cell.length_b   1.000
_cell.length_c   1.000
_cell.angle_alpha   90.00
_cell.angle_beta   90.00
_cell.angle_gamma   90.00
#
_symmetry.space_group_name_H-M   'P 1'
#
loop_
_entity.id
_entity.type
_entity.pdbx_description
1 polymer ?
#
loop_
_entity_poly.entity_id
_entity_poly.type
_entity_poly.pdbx_seq_one_letter_code
_entity_poly.pdbx_strand_id
1 'polypeptide(L)'
;MLETFQHTRTFLRKVKTAIGILCLFSIFLCETAAADLNKEIIFGAIGNFPPYYQLDKNGKTFGFSIDTTKAIARRLGLKIKFKVFKSGRLMHKALREGEIDALPSLGITESRKKIYDFTAPIETFQIVYFIRSDSHEIKTMDDIHQRKIGVTRTNAANRILARRKNVKRKVFADAPSALFGLLSAQVDVVAYPKPVFQKLARDGGITDRFKIVGSPLIEIKRGMVVQKGQSELQALLNRGVKEFITSSEFGTIYARHFGRPATYWTTDRIALVMGMALVLMTFFMGAWRYYSTLQLNRRLTASAQEREHIAEELRKSERRFKDFADAASDWFWETDSDHRFTYISQSYFEITGFQPDERLGKTRQELVTTNDLKSESGKWTKFEEDLKARRPFKDLETSTSSSEGNGFYVLNSGIPVFDDN
;
A
#
# COMPACT_ATOMS: atom_id res chain seq x y z
N MET A 1 68.11 43.41 -30.04
CA MET A 1 66.77 42.85 -29.76
C MET A 1 66.56 41.44 -30.35
N LEU A 2 67.57 40.79 -30.95
CA LEU A 2 67.45 39.47 -31.58
C LEU A 2 68.10 38.31 -30.78
N GLU A 3 69.06 38.58 -29.89
CA GLU A 3 69.70 37.53 -29.08
C GLU A 3 68.88 37.10 -27.86
N THR A 4 68.07 37.99 -27.28
CA THR A 4 67.23 37.68 -26.12
C THR A 4 66.07 36.73 -26.44
N PHE A 5 65.66 36.61 -27.71
CA PHE A 5 64.57 35.72 -28.15
C PHE A 5 65.01 34.27 -28.42
N GLN A 6 66.30 34.02 -28.72
CA GLN A 6 66.79 32.66 -28.93
C GLN A 6 66.99 31.92 -27.59
N HIS A 7 67.38 32.63 -26.53
CA HIS A 7 67.61 32.02 -25.23
C HIS A 7 66.30 31.53 -24.57
N THR A 8 65.20 32.26 -24.75
CA THR A 8 63.87 31.89 -24.22
C THR A 8 63.26 30.69 -24.93
N ARG A 9 63.43 30.58 -26.26
CA ARG A 9 62.95 29.42 -27.03
C ARG A 9 63.66 28.13 -26.65
N THR A 10 64.97 28.20 -26.41
CA THR A 10 65.77 27.03 -26.00
C THR A 10 65.45 26.58 -24.58
N PHE A 11 65.18 27.53 -23.66
CA PHE A 11 64.75 27.24 -22.30
C PHE A 11 63.34 26.59 -22.27
N LEU A 12 62.36 27.14 -22.99
CA LEU A 12 61.02 26.57 -23.09
C LEU A 12 61.00 25.17 -23.72
N ARG A 13 61.90 24.88 -24.66
CA ARG A 13 62.03 23.55 -25.27
C ARG A 13 62.62 22.54 -24.29
N LYS A 14 63.62 22.93 -23.48
CA LYS A 14 64.20 22.10 -22.41
C LYS A 14 63.20 21.83 -21.26
N VAL A 15 62.36 22.81 -20.92
CA VAL A 15 61.31 22.66 -19.91
C VAL A 15 60.18 21.74 -20.41
N LYS A 16 59.77 21.84 -21.69
CA LYS A 16 58.78 20.92 -22.28
C LYS A 16 59.27 19.48 -22.35
N THR A 17 60.55 19.23 -22.68
CA THR A 17 61.11 17.87 -22.62
C THR A 17 61.28 17.35 -21.19
N ALA A 18 61.65 18.21 -20.23
CA ALA A 18 61.74 17.81 -18.82
C ALA A 18 60.38 17.45 -18.20
N ILE A 19 59.33 18.23 -18.52
CA ILE A 19 57.95 17.93 -18.08
C ILE A 19 57.40 16.67 -18.76
N GLY A 20 57.70 16.47 -20.05
CA GLY A 20 57.34 15.24 -20.76
C GLY A 20 58.00 13.98 -20.18
N ILE A 21 59.27 14.07 -19.78
CA ILE A 21 60.01 12.97 -19.15
C ILE A 21 59.51 12.72 -17.71
N LEU A 22 59.16 13.76 -16.94
CA LEU A 22 58.56 13.60 -15.60
C LEU A 22 57.17 12.95 -15.67
N CYS A 23 56.33 13.31 -16.65
CA CYS A 23 55.02 12.67 -16.85
C CYS A 23 55.16 11.21 -17.32
N LEU A 24 56.13 10.88 -18.17
CA LEU A 24 56.43 9.50 -18.55
C LEU A 24 56.96 8.66 -17.38
N PHE A 25 57.76 9.25 -16.48
CA PHE A 25 58.21 8.59 -15.25
C PHE A 25 57.08 8.36 -14.23
N SER A 26 56.07 9.24 -14.21
CA SER A 26 54.91 9.10 -13.32
C SER A 26 53.97 7.97 -13.77
N ILE A 27 53.93 7.71 -15.08
CA ILE A 27 53.14 6.62 -15.66
C ILE A 27 53.88 5.28 -15.47
N PHE A 28 55.22 5.26 -15.52
CA PHE A 28 56.01 4.03 -15.33
C PHE A 28 56.11 3.57 -13.86
N LEU A 29 55.98 4.46 -12.87
CA LEU A 29 55.96 4.08 -11.46
C LEU A 29 54.59 3.60 -10.95
N CYS A 30 53.53 3.73 -11.75
CA CYS A 30 52.17 3.30 -11.39
C CYS A 30 51.77 1.97 -12.04
N GLU A 31 52.74 1.18 -12.52
CA GLU A 31 52.50 -0.11 -13.19
C GLU A 31 53.08 -1.31 -12.42
N THR A 32 53.78 -1.09 -11.31
CA THR A 32 54.39 -2.15 -10.48
C THR A 32 53.54 -2.59 -9.28
N ALA A 33 52.22 -2.48 -9.38
CA ALA A 33 51.28 -3.09 -8.43
C ALA A 33 50.01 -3.63 -9.10
N ALA A 34 50.08 -3.97 -10.38
CA ALA A 34 49.14 -4.94 -10.93
C ALA A 34 49.62 -6.31 -10.43
N ALA A 35 49.05 -6.80 -9.32
CA ALA A 35 49.21 -8.19 -8.92
C ALA A 35 49.16 -9.10 -10.14
N ASP A 36 50.13 -10.00 -10.21
CA ASP A 36 50.22 -11.07 -11.20
C ASP A 36 48.90 -11.87 -11.22
N LEU A 37 47.98 -11.46 -12.10
CA LEU A 37 46.63 -12.01 -12.23
C LEU A 37 46.64 -13.47 -12.71
N ASN A 38 47.81 -14.04 -12.97
CA ASN A 38 47.99 -15.42 -13.39
C ASN A 38 48.33 -16.40 -12.25
N LYS A 39 48.55 -15.92 -11.02
CA LYS A 39 48.84 -16.79 -9.88
C LYS A 39 47.61 -17.61 -9.48
N GLU A 40 47.74 -18.94 -9.46
CA GLU A 40 46.69 -19.83 -8.97
C GLU A 40 46.50 -19.66 -7.46
N ILE A 41 45.28 -19.33 -7.02
CA ILE A 41 44.96 -19.11 -5.59
C ILE A 41 44.47 -20.42 -4.97
N ILE A 42 45.12 -20.84 -3.89
CA ILE A 42 44.83 -22.09 -3.19
C ILE A 42 43.89 -21.81 -2.02
N PHE A 43 42.66 -22.33 -2.11
CA PHE A 43 41.66 -22.29 -1.05
C PHE A 43 41.70 -23.53 -0.17
N GLY A 44 41.70 -23.34 1.15
CA GLY A 44 41.55 -24.43 2.11
C GLY A 44 40.10 -24.87 2.28
N ALA A 45 39.84 -26.18 2.22
CA ALA A 45 38.53 -26.77 2.47
C ALA A 45 38.59 -27.87 3.53
N ILE A 46 37.50 -28.12 4.24
CA ILE A 46 37.33 -29.27 5.14
C ILE A 46 36.39 -30.31 4.50
N GLY A 47 36.50 -31.58 4.88
CA GLY A 47 35.69 -32.62 4.24
C GLY A 47 34.27 -32.80 4.78
N ASN A 48 33.99 -32.42 6.03
CA ASN A 48 32.77 -32.83 6.73
C ASN A 48 32.08 -31.67 7.47
N PHE A 49 31.38 -30.81 6.73
CA PHE A 49 30.57 -29.73 7.30
C PHE A 49 29.39 -29.35 6.37
N PRO A 50 28.43 -30.26 6.14
CA PRO A 50 27.31 -30.01 5.23
C PRO A 50 26.39 -28.88 5.74
N PRO A 51 25.72 -28.11 4.86
CA PRO A 51 25.80 -28.15 3.39
C PRO A 51 26.99 -27.34 2.81
N TYR A 52 27.89 -26.84 3.67
CA TYR A 52 28.97 -25.93 3.28
C TYR A 52 30.13 -26.63 2.58
N TYR A 53 30.60 -27.71 3.18
CA TYR A 53 31.68 -28.54 2.67
C TYR A 53 31.31 -30.01 2.81
N GLN A 54 31.38 -30.72 1.71
CA GLN A 54 31.17 -32.15 1.58
C GLN A 54 32.21 -32.72 0.63
N LEU A 55 32.45 -34.03 0.71
CA LEU A 55 33.27 -34.76 -0.24
C LEU A 55 32.38 -35.71 -1.03
N ASP A 56 32.63 -35.79 -2.35
CA ASP A 56 32.01 -36.82 -3.18
C ASP A 56 32.72 -38.16 -2.99
N LYS A 57 32.23 -39.20 -3.68
CA LYS A 57 32.82 -40.55 -3.63
C LYS A 57 34.29 -40.59 -4.08
N ASN A 58 34.73 -39.59 -4.85
CA ASN A 58 36.07 -39.48 -5.41
C ASN A 58 36.98 -38.55 -4.57
N GLY A 59 36.51 -38.05 -3.42
CA GLY A 59 37.26 -37.15 -2.54
C GLY A 59 37.32 -35.70 -2.99
N LYS A 60 36.56 -35.30 -4.03
CA LYS A 60 36.47 -33.91 -4.48
C LYS A 60 35.47 -33.14 -3.63
N THR A 61 35.84 -31.91 -3.26
CA THR A 61 34.99 -31.07 -2.41
C THR A 61 33.89 -30.36 -3.18
N PHE A 62 32.69 -30.35 -2.60
CA PHE A 62 31.52 -29.60 -3.08
C PHE A 62 30.73 -29.03 -1.90
N GLY A 63 29.78 -28.15 -2.18
CA GLY A 63 28.93 -27.52 -1.16
C GLY A 63 28.83 -26.01 -1.35
N PHE A 64 28.03 -25.36 -0.51
CA PHE A 64 27.75 -23.93 -0.63
C PHE A 64 29.02 -23.07 -0.64
N SER A 65 29.98 -23.36 0.25
CA SER A 65 31.22 -22.57 0.34
C SER A 65 32.12 -22.79 -0.88
N ILE A 66 32.09 -23.97 -1.49
CA ILE A 66 32.86 -24.28 -2.70
C ILE A 66 32.23 -23.60 -3.93
N ASP A 67 30.92 -23.71 -4.08
CA ASP A 67 30.20 -23.18 -5.24
C ASP A 67 30.23 -21.64 -5.26
N THR A 68 30.06 -21.00 -4.09
CA THR A 68 30.20 -19.55 -3.96
C THR A 68 31.61 -19.08 -4.30
N THR A 69 32.65 -19.78 -3.83
CA THR A 69 34.05 -19.45 -4.17
C THR A 69 34.33 -19.59 -5.66
N LYS A 70 33.85 -20.66 -6.30
CA LYS A 70 33.97 -20.84 -7.76
C LYS A 70 33.23 -19.76 -8.55
N ALA A 71 32.06 -19.32 -8.09
CA ALA A 71 31.32 -18.24 -8.73
C ALA A 71 32.05 -16.89 -8.61
N ILE A 72 32.57 -16.58 -7.42
CA ILE A 72 33.35 -15.36 -7.17
C ILE A 72 34.65 -15.38 -7.99
N ALA A 73 35.38 -16.50 -8.01
CA ALA A 73 36.61 -16.62 -8.79
C ALA A 73 36.38 -16.43 -10.29
N ARG A 74 35.32 -17.03 -10.86
CA ARG A 74 34.96 -16.83 -12.28
C ARG A 74 34.70 -15.37 -12.62
N ARG A 75 34.01 -14.63 -11.74
CA ARG A 75 33.73 -13.19 -11.92
C ARG A 75 35.00 -12.34 -11.90
N LEU A 76 35.96 -12.73 -11.07
CA LEU A 76 37.24 -12.04 -10.94
C LEU A 76 38.30 -12.53 -11.95
N GLY A 77 37.98 -13.50 -12.81
CA GLY A 77 38.95 -14.09 -13.74
C GLY A 77 40.07 -14.91 -13.07
N LEU A 78 39.86 -15.37 -11.83
CA LEU A 78 40.88 -16.03 -11.01
C LEU A 78 40.92 -17.55 -11.25
N LYS A 79 42.14 -18.09 -11.38
CA LYS A 79 42.39 -19.53 -11.32
C LYS A 79 42.47 -19.95 -9.86
N ILE A 80 41.67 -20.95 -9.47
CA ILE A 80 41.59 -21.41 -8.08
C ILE A 80 41.74 -22.92 -7.95
N LYS A 81 42.35 -23.36 -6.85
CA LYS A 81 42.46 -24.77 -6.47
C LYS A 81 42.01 -24.97 -5.03
N PHE A 82 41.44 -26.13 -4.73
CA PHE A 82 41.04 -26.48 -3.36
C PHE A 82 41.98 -27.54 -2.77
N LYS A 83 42.55 -27.25 -1.60
CA LYS A 83 43.29 -28.22 -0.78
C LYS A 83 42.42 -28.67 0.39
N VAL A 84 42.10 -29.97 0.44
CA VAL A 84 41.23 -30.55 1.47
C VAL A 84 42.05 -30.95 2.69
N PHE A 85 41.59 -30.55 3.88
CA PHE A 85 42.22 -30.86 5.16
C PHE A 85 41.32 -31.74 6.05
N LYS A 86 41.94 -32.63 6.83
CA LYS A 86 41.23 -33.51 7.79
C LYS A 86 40.58 -32.74 8.94
N SER A 87 41.11 -31.57 9.31
CA SER A 87 40.56 -30.77 10.40
C SER A 87 40.71 -29.27 10.15
N GLY A 88 39.78 -28.49 10.70
CA GLY A 88 39.88 -27.03 10.65
C GLY A 88 41.15 -26.49 11.33
N ARG A 89 41.70 -27.20 12.32
CA ARG A 89 42.97 -26.81 12.98
C ARG A 89 44.14 -26.86 12.01
N LEU A 90 44.26 -27.94 11.23
CA LEU A 90 45.31 -28.08 10.21
C LEU A 90 45.13 -27.06 9.09
N MET A 91 43.89 -26.84 8.64
CA MET A 91 43.57 -25.81 7.64
C MET A 91 43.97 -24.40 8.12
N HIS A 92 43.66 -24.04 9.37
CA HIS A 92 44.08 -22.75 9.94
C HIS A 92 45.60 -22.63 10.10
N LYS A 93 46.29 -23.73 10.37
CA LYS A 93 47.75 -23.79 10.43
C LYS A 93 48.34 -23.53 9.04
N ALA A 94 47.87 -24.25 8.03
CA ALA A 94 48.26 -24.08 6.63
C ALA A 94 48.08 -22.64 6.12
N LEU A 95 46.98 -21.96 6.50
CA LEU A 95 46.77 -20.55 6.14
C LEU A 95 47.80 -19.61 6.81
N ARG A 96 48.19 -19.90 8.07
CA ARG A 96 49.21 -19.08 8.76
C ARG A 96 50.62 -19.31 8.22
N GLU A 97 50.88 -20.51 7.74
CA GLU A 97 52.17 -20.91 7.15
C GLU A 97 52.27 -20.56 5.66
N GLY A 98 51.20 -20.03 5.06
CA GLY A 98 51.18 -19.66 3.64
C GLY A 98 51.08 -20.85 2.68
N GLU A 99 50.78 -22.06 3.17
CA GLU A 99 50.52 -23.23 2.31
C GLU A 99 49.21 -23.12 1.50
N ILE A 100 48.31 -22.25 1.96
CA ILE A 100 47.07 -21.88 1.28
C ILE A 100 46.90 -20.37 1.39
N ASP A 101 46.30 -19.76 0.38
CA ASP A 101 46.17 -18.30 0.29
C ASP A 101 44.90 -17.80 0.99
N ALA A 102 43.81 -18.57 0.91
CA ALA A 102 42.50 -18.13 1.38
C ALA A 102 41.61 -19.26 1.94
N LEU A 103 40.56 -18.89 2.66
CA LEU A 103 39.48 -19.77 3.09
C LEU A 103 38.15 -19.31 2.49
N PRO A 104 37.32 -20.23 1.96
CA PRO A 104 36.03 -19.90 1.36
C PRO A 104 35.04 -19.21 2.30
N SER A 105 34.92 -19.70 3.54
CA SER A 105 33.96 -19.15 4.50
C SER A 105 34.31 -19.54 5.93
N LEU A 106 34.50 -18.53 6.78
CA LEU A 106 34.74 -18.67 8.21
C LEU A 106 33.90 -17.67 9.01
N GLY A 107 33.45 -18.09 10.20
CA GLY A 107 32.78 -17.19 11.14
C GLY A 107 33.67 -16.03 11.59
N ILE A 108 33.18 -14.81 11.35
CA ILE A 108 33.77 -13.54 11.72
C ILE A 108 33.59 -13.35 13.23
N THR A 109 34.70 -13.31 13.96
CA THR A 109 34.71 -13.04 15.40
C THR A 109 35.84 -12.06 15.72
N GLU A 110 35.69 -11.27 16.77
CA GLU A 110 36.73 -10.29 17.17
C GLU A 110 38.09 -10.94 17.42
N SER A 111 38.12 -12.14 18.01
CA SER A 111 39.38 -12.90 18.20
C SER A 111 40.06 -13.28 16.87
N ARG A 112 39.30 -13.47 15.79
CA ARG A 112 39.82 -13.89 14.48
C ARG A 112 40.22 -12.69 13.62
N LYS A 113 39.52 -11.55 13.72
CA LYS A 113 39.90 -10.30 13.03
C LYS A 113 41.30 -9.80 13.42
N LYS A 114 41.77 -10.17 14.62
CA LYS A 114 43.13 -9.88 15.09
C LYS A 114 44.21 -10.63 14.31
N ILE A 115 43.91 -11.82 13.78
CA ILE A 115 44.89 -12.71 13.15
C ILE A 115 44.62 -12.97 11.66
N TYR A 116 43.48 -12.54 11.13
CA TYR A 116 43.08 -12.71 9.74
C TYR A 116 42.36 -11.46 9.23
N ASP A 117 42.41 -11.27 7.91
CA ASP A 117 41.60 -10.28 7.22
C ASP A 117 40.41 -10.94 6.53
N PHE A 118 39.25 -10.28 6.62
CA PHE A 118 37.96 -10.81 6.18
C PHE A 118 37.37 -9.96 5.08
N THR A 119 36.68 -10.59 4.13
CA THR A 119 35.79 -9.89 3.20
C THR A 119 34.50 -9.46 3.89
N ALA A 120 33.66 -8.72 3.16
CA ALA A 120 32.25 -8.57 3.48
C ALA A 120 31.60 -9.95 3.71
N PRO A 121 30.57 -10.02 4.58
CA PRO A 121 29.90 -11.29 4.87
C PRO A 121 29.14 -11.79 3.64
N ILE A 122 29.34 -13.07 3.30
CA ILE A 122 28.62 -13.79 2.24
C ILE A 122 27.31 -14.36 2.80
N GLU A 123 27.31 -14.74 4.07
CA GLU A 123 26.15 -15.30 4.75
C GLU A 123 26.17 -14.96 6.24
N THR A 124 25.02 -15.13 6.89
CA THR A 124 24.89 -15.13 8.35
C THR A 124 24.18 -16.41 8.75
N PHE A 125 24.83 -17.21 9.59
CA PHE A 125 24.22 -18.42 10.16
C PHE A 125 23.94 -18.23 11.65
N GLN A 126 22.79 -18.72 12.06
CA GLN A 126 22.32 -18.65 13.44
C GLN A 126 22.65 -19.96 14.16
N ILE A 127 23.24 -19.84 15.36
CA ILE A 127 23.27 -20.95 16.31
C ILE A 127 22.00 -20.88 17.12
N VAL A 128 21.18 -21.93 17.04
CA VAL A 128 19.87 -21.99 17.69
C VAL A 128 19.81 -23.18 18.65
N TYR A 129 18.78 -23.18 19.49
CA TYR A 129 18.50 -24.28 20.40
C TYR A 129 17.49 -25.23 19.77
N PHE A 130 17.89 -26.48 19.64
CA PHE A 130 17.07 -27.58 19.15
C PHE A 130 16.55 -28.40 20.32
N ILE A 131 15.26 -28.66 20.35
CA ILE A 131 14.60 -29.59 21.28
C ILE A 131 13.87 -30.67 20.49
N ARG A 132 13.59 -31.82 21.12
CA ARG A 132 12.73 -32.84 20.49
C ARG A 132 11.33 -32.27 20.21
N SER A 133 10.67 -32.75 19.17
CA SER A 133 9.34 -32.25 18.78
C SER A 133 8.27 -32.52 19.84
N ASP A 134 8.39 -33.65 20.55
CA ASP A 134 7.56 -34.09 21.67
C ASP A 134 7.77 -33.31 22.98
N SER A 135 8.78 -32.43 23.06
CA SER A 135 9.07 -31.68 24.27
C SER A 135 8.16 -30.44 24.40
N HIS A 136 7.34 -30.38 25.44
CA HIS A 136 6.43 -29.25 25.70
C HIS A 136 6.86 -28.35 26.87
N GLU A 137 7.86 -28.77 27.65
CA GLU A 137 8.30 -28.12 28.88
C GLU A 137 9.26 -26.95 28.63
N ILE A 138 9.94 -26.92 27.47
CA ILE A 138 10.97 -25.93 27.17
C ILE A 138 10.39 -24.91 26.20
N LYS A 139 10.07 -23.71 26.69
CA LYS A 139 9.49 -22.62 25.88
C LYS A 139 10.31 -21.35 25.92
N THR A 140 10.95 -21.08 27.06
CA THR A 140 11.68 -19.83 27.32
C THR A 140 13.19 -20.06 27.39
N MET A 141 13.96 -18.97 27.36
CA MET A 141 15.41 -19.01 27.51
C MET A 141 15.86 -19.50 28.89
N ASP A 142 15.06 -19.22 29.92
CA ASP A 142 15.35 -19.65 31.29
C ASP A 142 15.16 -21.16 31.45
N ASP A 143 14.11 -21.72 30.85
CA ASP A 143 13.90 -23.18 30.80
C ASP A 143 15.10 -23.89 30.17
N ILE A 144 15.63 -23.34 29.06
CA ILE A 144 16.78 -23.90 28.35
C ILE A 144 18.02 -23.97 29.26
N HIS A 145 18.27 -22.93 30.06
CA HIS A 145 19.46 -22.86 30.91
C HIS A 145 19.44 -23.86 32.07
N GLN A 146 18.26 -24.24 32.55
CA GLN A 146 18.11 -25.25 33.61
C GLN A 146 18.30 -26.69 33.10
N ARG A 147 18.28 -26.88 31.78
CA ARG A 147 18.30 -28.19 31.12
C ARG A 147 19.71 -28.60 30.69
N LYS A 148 19.85 -29.87 30.31
CA LYS A 148 21.13 -30.40 29.83
C LYS A 148 21.31 -30.04 28.36
N ILE A 149 22.28 -29.19 28.07
CA ILE A 149 22.56 -28.67 26.73
C ILE A 149 23.71 -29.45 26.07
N GLY A 150 23.43 -30.08 24.94
CA GLY A 150 24.40 -30.66 24.04
C GLY A 150 25.12 -29.61 23.19
N VAL A 151 26.44 -29.69 23.13
CA VAL A 151 27.31 -28.86 22.27
C VAL A 151 28.38 -29.73 21.64
N THR A 152 28.96 -29.33 20.50
CA THR A 152 30.11 -30.05 19.94
C THR A 152 31.44 -29.41 20.32
N ARG A 153 32.51 -30.20 20.37
CA ARG A 153 33.83 -29.78 20.87
C ARG A 153 34.37 -28.50 20.23
N THR A 154 34.24 -28.36 18.91
CA THR A 154 34.85 -27.28 18.12
C THR A 154 33.90 -26.11 17.81
N ASN A 155 32.62 -26.20 18.18
CA ASN A 155 31.62 -25.20 17.82
C ASN A 155 31.65 -23.97 18.76
N ALA A 156 31.28 -22.80 18.23
CA ALA A 156 31.20 -21.56 19.00
C ALA A 156 30.23 -21.65 20.20
N ALA A 157 29.15 -22.43 20.10
CA ALA A 157 28.20 -22.67 21.18
C ALA A 157 28.89 -23.20 22.45
N ASN A 158 29.83 -24.14 22.30
CA ASN A 158 30.57 -24.72 23.41
C ASN A 158 31.34 -23.65 24.19
N ARG A 159 32.05 -22.75 23.46
CA ARG A 159 32.83 -21.67 24.06
C ARG A 159 31.96 -20.61 24.74
N ILE A 160 30.82 -20.27 24.14
CA ILE A 160 29.92 -19.25 24.69
C ILE A 160 29.26 -19.78 25.97
N LEU A 161 28.72 -21.00 25.92
CA LEU A 161 28.03 -21.60 27.06
C LEU A 161 29.01 -22.03 28.17
N ALA A 162 30.28 -22.31 27.86
CA ALA A 162 31.30 -22.59 28.88
C ALA A 162 31.58 -21.43 29.82
N ARG A 163 31.31 -20.18 29.40
CA ARG A 163 31.49 -18.98 30.24
C ARG A 163 30.32 -18.72 31.18
N ARG A 164 29.22 -19.48 31.07
CA ARG A 164 28.02 -19.33 31.91
C ARG A 164 28.06 -20.35 33.05
N LYS A 165 27.92 -19.88 34.30
CA LYS A 165 28.05 -20.73 35.51
C LYS A 165 26.91 -21.74 35.68
N ASN A 166 25.70 -21.42 35.21
CA ASN A 166 24.49 -22.20 35.52
C ASN A 166 23.99 -23.08 34.36
N VAL A 167 24.88 -23.55 33.47
CA VAL A 167 24.48 -24.36 32.32
C VAL A 167 25.11 -25.75 32.39
N LYS A 168 24.27 -26.79 32.49
CA LYS A 168 24.71 -28.19 32.42
C LYS A 168 24.98 -28.55 30.96
N ARG A 169 26.24 -28.80 30.59
CA ARG A 169 26.64 -29.04 29.19
C ARG A 169 27.15 -30.47 28.99
N LYS A 170 26.74 -31.12 27.90
CA LYS A 170 27.35 -32.37 27.40
C LYS A 170 28.08 -32.08 26.09
N VAL A 171 29.37 -32.38 26.05
CA VAL A 171 30.20 -32.16 24.85
C VAL A 171 30.22 -33.42 23.99
N PHE A 172 29.77 -33.31 22.76
CA PHE A 172 29.80 -34.35 21.74
C PHE A 172 31.00 -34.18 20.79
N ALA A 173 31.41 -35.27 20.15
CA ALA A 173 32.50 -35.26 19.19
C ALA A 173 32.15 -34.45 17.93
N ASP A 174 30.96 -34.67 17.37
CA ASP A 174 30.49 -34.11 16.11
C ASP A 174 28.98 -33.84 16.09
N ALA A 175 28.48 -33.29 14.98
CA ALA A 175 27.06 -32.94 14.82
C ALA A 175 26.13 -34.17 14.83
N PRO A 176 26.45 -35.29 14.14
CA PRO A 176 25.66 -36.52 14.22
C PRO A 176 25.50 -37.05 15.65
N SER A 177 26.59 -37.10 16.41
CA SER A 177 26.55 -37.54 17.82
C SER A 177 25.67 -36.64 18.68
N ALA A 178 25.72 -35.32 18.46
CA ALA A 178 24.87 -34.37 19.17
C ALA A 178 23.39 -34.53 18.80
N LEU A 179 23.06 -34.73 17.53
CA LEU A 179 21.69 -34.99 17.06
C LEU A 179 21.15 -36.30 17.66
N PHE A 180 21.93 -37.38 17.61
CA PHE A 180 21.54 -38.64 18.24
C PHE A 180 21.36 -38.48 19.75
N GLY A 181 22.24 -37.73 20.41
CA GLY A 181 22.12 -37.41 21.84
C GLY A 181 20.82 -36.67 22.20
N LEU A 182 20.33 -35.79 21.31
CA LEU A 182 19.04 -35.12 21.48
C LEU A 182 17.87 -36.10 21.36
N LEU A 183 17.88 -36.92 20.31
CA LEU A 183 16.81 -37.86 19.99
C LEU A 183 16.70 -39.01 21.00
N SER A 184 17.84 -39.48 21.52
CA SER A 184 17.91 -40.51 22.57
C SER A 184 17.74 -39.97 23.99
N ALA A 185 17.34 -38.70 24.14
CA ALA A 185 17.14 -38.02 25.42
C ALA A 185 18.37 -38.01 26.35
N GLN A 186 19.59 -38.15 25.82
CA GLN A 186 20.82 -37.97 26.59
C GLN A 186 21.06 -36.51 26.98
N VAL A 187 20.47 -35.60 26.21
CA VAL A 187 20.37 -34.15 26.43
C VAL A 187 18.97 -33.68 26.07
N ASP A 188 18.53 -32.58 26.67
CA ASP A 188 17.20 -32.01 26.43
C ASP A 188 17.22 -31.00 25.29
N VAL A 189 18.36 -30.30 25.14
CA VAL A 189 18.55 -29.23 24.18
C VAL A 189 19.89 -29.43 23.47
N VAL A 190 19.98 -29.11 22.18
CA VAL A 190 21.27 -29.01 21.48
C VAL A 190 21.43 -27.60 20.89
N ALA A 191 22.54 -26.95 21.21
CA ALA A 191 22.87 -25.64 20.63
C ALA A 191 23.80 -25.83 19.42
N TYR A 192 23.29 -25.59 18.22
CA TYR A 192 24.03 -25.84 16.98
C TYR A 192 23.61 -24.93 15.81
N PRO A 193 24.48 -24.70 14.80
CA PRO A 193 24.09 -24.01 13.58
C PRO A 193 22.86 -24.60 12.91
N LYS A 194 21.84 -23.77 12.72
CA LYS A 194 20.56 -24.13 12.10
C LYS A 194 20.70 -24.89 10.78
N PRO A 195 21.43 -24.38 9.76
CA PRO A 195 21.48 -25.02 8.44
C PRO A 195 22.16 -26.39 8.45
N VAL A 196 23.13 -26.61 9.34
CA VAL A 196 23.85 -27.90 9.43
C VAL A 196 22.95 -28.97 10.03
N PHE A 197 22.27 -28.66 11.14
CA PHE A 197 21.37 -29.60 11.80
C PHE A 197 20.15 -29.92 10.91
N GLN A 198 19.59 -28.91 10.22
CA GLN A 198 18.49 -29.12 9.28
C GLN A 198 18.89 -29.98 8.07
N LYS A 199 20.10 -29.79 7.52
CA LYS A 199 20.59 -30.65 6.43
C LYS A 199 20.76 -32.09 6.91
N LEU A 200 21.40 -32.28 8.06
CA LEU A 200 21.61 -33.60 8.65
C LEU A 200 20.28 -34.33 8.92
N ALA A 201 19.27 -33.58 9.38
CA ALA A 201 17.94 -34.10 9.61
C ALA A 201 17.22 -34.51 8.33
N ARG A 202 17.31 -33.69 7.27
CA ARG A 202 16.75 -34.03 5.96
C ARG A 202 17.39 -35.28 5.39
N ASP A 203 18.71 -35.39 5.48
CA ASP A 203 19.46 -36.56 5.00
C ASP A 203 19.11 -37.83 5.78
N GLY A 204 18.79 -37.69 7.08
CA GLY A 204 18.36 -38.79 7.93
C GLY A 204 16.84 -39.05 7.93
N GLY A 205 16.03 -38.30 7.18
CA GLY A 205 14.56 -38.47 7.16
C GLY A 205 13.86 -38.15 8.49
N ILE A 206 14.44 -37.28 9.33
CA ILE A 206 13.99 -37.01 10.71
C ILE A 206 13.69 -35.54 10.97
N THR A 207 13.30 -34.80 9.93
CA THR A 207 13.02 -33.35 10.01
C THR A 207 11.97 -33.00 11.06
N ASP A 208 10.97 -33.88 11.27
CA ASP A 208 9.84 -33.64 12.18
C ASP A 208 10.10 -34.10 13.63
N ARG A 209 11.32 -34.58 13.92
CA ARG A 209 11.70 -35.12 15.23
C ARG A 209 12.27 -34.05 16.19
N PHE A 210 12.46 -32.83 15.73
CA PHE A 210 12.92 -31.70 16.54
C PHE A 210 12.27 -30.39 16.11
N LYS A 211 12.32 -29.41 17.01
CA LYS A 211 11.89 -28.03 16.77
C LYS A 211 12.91 -27.05 17.35
N ILE A 212 12.84 -25.81 16.89
CA ILE A 212 13.69 -24.71 17.38
C ILE A 212 12.90 -23.96 18.45
N VAL A 213 13.57 -23.61 19.56
CA VAL A 213 12.98 -22.85 20.66
C VAL A 213 13.77 -21.58 20.96
N GLY A 214 13.06 -20.50 21.28
CA GLY A 214 13.63 -19.23 21.69
C GLY A 214 14.37 -18.48 20.57
N SER A 215 15.08 -17.42 20.97
CA SER A 215 15.93 -16.64 20.07
C SER A 215 17.26 -17.37 19.81
N PRO A 216 17.93 -17.09 18.67
CA PRO A 216 19.27 -17.61 18.42
C PRO A 216 20.23 -17.28 19.57
N LEU A 217 21.08 -18.23 19.95
CA LEU A 217 22.16 -18.02 20.92
C LEU A 217 23.13 -16.94 20.42
N ILE A 218 23.44 -16.97 19.13
CA ILE A 218 24.29 -15.99 18.46
C ILE A 218 24.08 -16.07 16.95
N GLU A 219 24.16 -14.91 16.30
CA GLU A 219 24.29 -14.80 14.86
C GLU A 219 25.75 -14.61 14.50
N ILE A 220 26.27 -15.43 13.59
CA ILE A 220 27.66 -15.34 13.18
C ILE A 220 27.69 -15.00 11.70
N LYS A 221 28.21 -13.82 11.39
CA LYS A 221 28.51 -13.42 10.02
C LYS A 221 29.68 -14.25 9.50
N ARG A 222 29.65 -14.68 8.25
CA ARG A 222 30.73 -15.46 7.63
C ARG A 222 31.18 -14.82 6.34
N GLY A 223 32.49 -14.76 6.14
CA GLY A 223 33.10 -14.23 4.93
C GLY A 223 34.32 -15.05 4.53
N MET A 224 34.87 -14.73 3.35
CA MET A 224 36.16 -15.24 2.92
C MET A 224 37.26 -14.68 3.82
N VAL A 225 38.34 -15.45 3.96
CA VAL A 225 39.44 -15.14 4.86
C VAL A 225 40.75 -15.23 4.13
N VAL A 226 41.63 -14.28 4.37
CA VAL A 226 43.04 -14.34 3.98
C VAL A 226 43.93 -14.14 5.20
N GLN A 227 45.22 -14.40 5.06
CA GLN A 227 46.19 -14.11 6.10
C GLN A 227 46.23 -12.60 6.40
N LYS A 228 46.47 -12.23 7.67
CA LYS A 228 46.60 -10.82 8.05
C LYS A 228 47.70 -10.13 7.24
N GLY A 229 47.41 -8.94 6.71
CA GLY A 229 48.35 -8.15 5.92
C GLY A 229 48.25 -8.39 4.42
N GLN A 230 47.51 -9.40 3.95
CA GLN A 230 47.24 -9.61 2.51
C GLN A 230 46.10 -8.70 2.01
N SER A 231 46.28 -7.39 2.14
CA SER A 231 45.24 -6.39 1.85
C SER A 231 44.82 -6.39 0.38
N GLU A 232 45.73 -6.65 -0.54
CA GLU A 232 45.45 -6.71 -1.98
C GLU A 232 44.52 -7.87 -2.34
N LEU A 233 44.86 -9.09 -1.89
CA LEU A 233 44.02 -10.27 -2.10
C LEU A 233 42.67 -10.13 -1.38
N GLN A 234 42.67 -9.57 -0.16
CA GLN A 234 41.43 -9.29 0.56
C GLN A 234 40.54 -8.32 -0.23
N ALA A 235 41.09 -7.22 -0.75
CA ALA A 235 40.33 -6.22 -1.47
C ALA A 235 39.76 -6.77 -2.78
N LEU A 236 40.55 -7.58 -3.50
CA LEU A 236 40.14 -8.27 -4.71
C LEU A 236 38.97 -9.23 -4.45
N LEU A 237 39.11 -10.11 -3.46
CA LEU A 237 38.05 -11.05 -3.07
C LEU A 237 36.81 -10.31 -2.55
N ASN A 238 36.99 -9.22 -1.78
CA ASN A 238 35.90 -8.43 -1.25
C ASN A 238 35.07 -7.75 -2.35
N ARG A 239 35.70 -7.30 -3.43
CA ARG A 239 35.01 -6.76 -4.61
C ARG A 239 34.13 -7.83 -5.25
N GLY A 240 34.69 -9.01 -5.53
CA GLY A 240 33.93 -10.12 -6.10
C GLY A 240 32.80 -10.61 -5.18
N VAL A 241 33.00 -10.60 -3.86
CA VAL A 241 31.94 -10.90 -2.89
C VAL A 241 30.80 -9.90 -2.98
N LYS A 242 31.08 -8.60 -3.00
CA LYS A 242 30.03 -7.55 -3.05
C LYS A 242 29.19 -7.64 -4.32
N GLU A 243 29.81 -7.90 -5.47
CA GLU A 243 29.10 -8.08 -6.74
C GLU A 243 28.32 -9.40 -6.80
N PHE A 244 28.87 -10.45 -6.18
CA PHE A 244 28.25 -11.77 -6.17
C PHE A 244 26.99 -11.81 -5.31
N ILE A 245 27.00 -11.24 -4.10
CA ILE A 245 25.85 -11.30 -3.18
C ILE A 245 24.60 -10.59 -3.72
N THR A 246 24.77 -9.60 -4.61
CA THR A 246 23.66 -8.88 -5.26
C THR A 246 23.17 -9.56 -6.53
N SER A 247 23.83 -10.64 -6.97
CA SER A 247 23.51 -11.32 -8.23
C SER A 247 22.39 -12.36 -8.07
N SER A 248 21.65 -12.62 -9.17
CA SER A 248 20.68 -13.73 -9.24
C SER A 248 21.33 -15.12 -9.10
N GLU A 249 22.61 -15.23 -9.46
CA GLU A 249 23.41 -16.45 -9.31
C GLU A 249 23.55 -16.84 -7.83
N PHE A 250 23.75 -15.87 -6.93
CA PHE A 250 23.79 -16.12 -5.48
C PHE A 250 22.48 -16.74 -4.99
N GLY A 251 21.33 -16.18 -5.39
CA GLY A 251 20.02 -16.73 -5.06
C GLY A 251 19.84 -18.17 -5.53
N THR A 252 20.37 -18.50 -6.72
CA THR A 252 20.31 -19.85 -7.30
C THR A 252 21.20 -20.84 -6.55
N ILE A 253 22.44 -20.46 -6.23
CA ILE A 253 23.36 -21.29 -5.44
C ILE A 253 22.81 -21.47 -4.02
N TYR A 254 22.29 -20.42 -3.41
CA TYR A 254 21.67 -20.49 -2.09
C TYR A 254 20.48 -21.46 -2.07
N ALA A 255 19.54 -21.31 -3.01
CA ALA A 255 18.37 -22.17 -3.10
C ALA A 255 18.71 -23.64 -3.32
N ARG A 256 19.79 -23.95 -4.09
CA ARG A 256 20.26 -25.31 -4.31
C ARG A 256 20.72 -25.99 -3.02
N HIS A 257 21.41 -25.27 -2.14
CA HIS A 257 22.03 -25.84 -0.93
C HIS A 257 21.12 -25.80 0.30
N PHE A 258 20.30 -24.77 0.44
CA PHE A 258 19.47 -24.56 1.62
C PHE A 258 17.97 -24.77 1.38
N GLY A 259 17.56 -24.92 0.12
CA GLY A 259 16.15 -24.81 -0.29
C GLY A 259 15.75 -23.35 -0.48
N ARG A 260 14.61 -23.12 -1.13
CA ARG A 260 14.02 -21.77 -1.19
C ARG A 260 13.54 -21.40 0.21
N PRO A 261 13.91 -20.21 0.75
CA PRO A 261 13.34 -19.76 2.01
C PRO A 261 11.82 -19.73 1.87
N ALA A 262 11.09 -20.15 2.91
CA ALA A 262 9.64 -19.98 2.94
C ALA A 262 9.36 -18.48 2.79
N THR A 263 8.74 -18.08 1.68
CA THR A 263 8.37 -16.68 1.48
C THR A 263 7.37 -16.31 2.55
N TYR A 264 7.59 -15.18 3.23
CA TYR A 264 6.66 -14.70 4.25
C TYR A 264 5.26 -14.51 3.65
N TRP A 265 5.19 -14.08 2.38
CA TRP A 265 4.00 -14.08 1.56
C TRP A 265 3.82 -15.44 0.90
N THR A 266 2.92 -16.25 1.45
CA THR A 266 2.37 -17.44 0.79
C THR A 266 1.04 -17.07 0.13
N THR A 267 0.61 -17.86 -0.86
CA THR A 267 -0.69 -17.67 -1.53
C THR A 267 -1.84 -17.58 -0.53
N ASP A 268 -1.81 -18.41 0.52
CA ASP A 268 -2.83 -18.40 1.59
C ASP A 268 -2.86 -17.09 2.37
N ARG A 269 -1.70 -16.52 2.69
CA ARG A 269 -1.62 -15.23 3.42
C ARG A 269 -2.03 -14.07 2.54
N ILE A 270 -1.67 -14.10 1.26
CA ILE A 270 -2.14 -13.10 0.29
C ILE A 270 -3.66 -13.19 0.18
N ALA A 271 -4.22 -14.40 0.02
CA ALA A 271 -5.65 -14.62 -0.04
C ALA A 271 -6.37 -14.13 1.22
N LEU A 272 -5.80 -14.36 2.40
CA LEU A 272 -6.33 -13.88 3.68
C LEU A 272 -6.36 -12.34 3.73
N VAL A 273 -5.26 -11.67 3.38
CA VAL A 273 -5.20 -10.19 3.33
C VAL A 273 -6.17 -9.63 2.31
N MET A 274 -6.25 -10.22 1.12
CA MET A 274 -7.20 -9.84 0.08
C MET A 274 -8.65 -10.04 0.56
N GLY A 275 -8.93 -11.15 1.24
CA GLY A 275 -10.25 -11.42 1.83
C GLY A 275 -10.63 -10.39 2.89
N MET A 276 -9.71 -10.06 3.81
CA MET A 276 -9.93 -9.01 4.81
C MET A 276 -10.18 -7.64 4.16
N ALA A 277 -9.40 -7.29 3.13
CA ALA A 277 -9.59 -6.05 2.39
C ALA A 277 -10.96 -6.01 1.69
N LEU A 278 -11.42 -7.13 1.14
CA LEU A 278 -12.72 -7.24 0.47
C LEU A 278 -13.87 -7.11 1.48
N VAL A 279 -13.76 -7.71 2.66
CA VAL A 279 -14.73 -7.54 3.76
C VAL A 279 -14.76 -6.10 4.28
N LEU A 280 -13.61 -5.45 4.42
CA LEU A 280 -13.55 -4.04 4.80
C LEU A 280 -14.15 -3.14 3.72
N MET A 281 -13.92 -3.45 2.45
CA MET A 281 -14.50 -2.72 1.33
C MET A 281 -16.02 -2.88 1.28
N THR A 282 -16.56 -4.09 1.48
CA THR A 282 -18.01 -4.29 1.52
C THR A 282 -18.65 -3.60 2.72
N PHE A 283 -18.00 -3.62 3.89
CA PHE A 283 -18.47 -2.91 5.07
C PHE A 283 -18.46 -1.39 4.84
N PHE A 284 -17.37 -0.84 4.29
CA PHE A 284 -17.26 0.57 3.96
C PHE A 284 -18.33 1.00 2.94
N MET A 285 -18.51 0.23 1.87
CA MET A 285 -19.49 0.50 0.84
C MET A 285 -20.93 0.38 1.36
N GLY A 286 -21.18 -0.56 2.28
CA GLY A 286 -22.45 -0.71 3.01
C GLY A 286 -22.72 0.48 3.94
N ALA A 287 -21.74 0.90 4.74
CA ALA A 287 -21.86 2.06 5.63
C ALA A 287 -22.06 3.36 4.84
N TRP A 288 -21.32 3.54 3.74
CA TRP A 288 -21.50 4.65 2.81
C TRP A 288 -22.91 4.66 2.23
N ARG A 289 -23.39 3.52 1.73
CA ARG A 289 -24.74 3.39 1.18
C ARG A 289 -25.79 3.69 2.25
N TYR A 290 -25.63 3.18 3.46
CA TYR A 290 -26.53 3.44 4.58
C TYR A 290 -26.59 4.93 4.92
N TYR A 291 -25.44 5.58 5.05
CA TYR A 291 -25.34 7.00 5.35
C TYR A 291 -25.92 7.88 4.22
N SER A 292 -25.66 7.51 2.96
CA SER A 292 -26.23 8.17 1.79
C SER A 292 -27.76 8.09 1.77
N THR A 293 -28.32 6.89 2.01
CA THR A 293 -29.77 6.70 2.09
C THR A 293 -30.40 7.51 3.22
N LEU A 294 -29.74 7.60 4.38
CA LEU A 294 -30.20 8.43 5.49
C LEU A 294 -30.26 9.92 5.12
N GLN A 295 -29.25 10.43 4.41
CA GLN A 295 -29.26 11.82 3.93
C GLN A 295 -30.38 12.06 2.93
N LEU A 296 -30.61 11.12 2.02
CA LEU A 296 -31.67 11.22 1.02
C LEU A 296 -33.06 11.20 1.68
N ASN A 297 -33.29 10.30 2.64
CA ASN A 297 -34.55 10.23 3.39
C ASN A 297 -34.85 11.54 4.13
N ARG A 298 -33.85 12.18 4.74
CA ARG A 298 -34.03 13.48 5.40
C ARG A 298 -34.44 14.58 4.42
N ARG A 299 -33.87 14.59 3.21
CA ARG A 299 -34.24 15.55 2.16
C ARG A 299 -35.66 15.30 1.66
N LEU A 300 -36.03 14.03 1.47
CA LEU A 300 -37.38 13.65 1.06
C LEU A 300 -38.41 14.10 2.09
N THR A 301 -38.18 13.83 3.38
CA THR A 301 -39.11 14.27 4.44
C THR A 301 -39.21 15.78 4.53
N ALA A 302 -38.10 16.51 4.40
CA ALA A 302 -38.10 17.97 4.41
C ALA A 302 -38.91 18.54 3.22
N SER A 303 -38.70 18.02 2.01
CA SER A 303 -39.45 18.45 0.82
C SER A 303 -40.94 18.11 0.89
N ALA A 304 -41.30 17.00 1.56
CA ALA A 304 -42.68 16.62 1.77
C ALA A 304 -43.38 17.58 2.73
N GLN A 305 -42.72 17.95 3.83
CA GLN A 305 -43.22 18.94 4.80
C GLN A 305 -43.36 20.33 4.18
N GLU A 306 -42.40 20.74 3.36
CA GLU A 306 -42.46 22.03 2.65
C GLU A 306 -43.66 22.10 1.70
N ARG A 307 -43.92 21.04 0.94
CA ARG A 307 -45.11 20.96 0.06
C ARG A 307 -46.42 21.01 0.86
N GLU A 308 -46.47 20.35 2.00
CA GLU A 308 -47.64 20.36 2.87
C GLU A 308 -47.91 21.75 3.43
N HIS A 309 -46.87 22.46 3.88
CA HIS A 309 -46.97 23.83 4.36
C HIS A 309 -47.47 24.80 3.28
N ILE A 310 -46.88 24.73 2.07
CA ILE A 310 -47.30 25.57 0.93
C ILE A 310 -48.76 25.29 0.57
N ALA A 311 -49.17 24.02 0.54
CA ALA A 311 -50.55 23.65 0.26
C ALA A 311 -51.53 24.15 1.35
N GLU A 312 -51.10 24.17 2.61
CA GLU A 312 -51.90 24.70 3.70
C GLU A 312 -52.02 26.23 3.66
N GLU A 313 -50.92 26.94 3.37
CA GLU A 313 -50.93 28.40 3.17
C GLU A 313 -51.82 28.80 2.00
N LEU A 314 -51.72 28.06 0.88
CA LEU A 314 -52.57 28.28 -0.28
C LEU A 314 -54.05 28.09 0.09
N ARG A 315 -54.40 26.98 0.76
CA ARG A 315 -55.78 26.74 1.22
C ARG A 315 -56.29 27.82 2.19
N LYS A 316 -55.42 28.34 3.07
CA LYS A 316 -55.78 29.43 3.99
C LYS A 316 -56.02 30.73 3.22
N SER A 317 -55.18 31.04 2.23
CA SER A 317 -55.35 32.21 1.37
C SER A 317 -56.63 32.11 0.52
N GLU A 318 -56.89 30.96 -0.09
CA GLU A 318 -58.12 30.69 -0.85
C GLU A 318 -59.37 30.84 0.02
N ARG A 319 -59.38 30.26 1.22
CA ARG A 319 -60.50 30.45 2.16
C ARG A 319 -60.68 31.90 2.56
N ARG A 320 -59.58 32.60 2.89
CA ARG A 320 -59.64 34.01 3.27
C ARG A 320 -60.19 34.88 2.14
N PHE A 321 -59.80 34.59 0.89
CA PHE A 321 -60.35 35.27 -0.28
C PHE A 321 -61.85 35.00 -0.43
N LYS A 322 -62.28 33.74 -0.27
CA LYS A 322 -63.69 33.37 -0.32
C LYS A 322 -64.51 34.04 0.78
N ASP A 323 -64.05 34.00 2.03
CA ASP A 323 -64.74 34.63 3.16
C ASP A 323 -64.84 36.16 2.99
N PHE A 324 -63.80 36.79 2.42
CA PHE A 324 -63.83 38.22 2.08
C PHE A 324 -64.85 38.51 0.97
N ALA A 325 -64.90 37.67 -0.06
CA ALA A 325 -65.87 37.79 -1.14
C ALA A 325 -67.32 37.64 -0.62
N ASP A 326 -67.57 36.64 0.24
CA ASP A 326 -68.89 36.38 0.83
C ASP A 326 -69.33 37.53 1.77
N ALA A 327 -68.39 38.16 2.49
CA ALA A 327 -68.70 39.25 3.43
C ALA A 327 -68.94 40.62 2.75
N ALA A 328 -68.46 40.84 1.52
CA ALA A 328 -68.54 42.15 0.88
C ALA A 328 -69.96 42.58 0.48
N SER A 329 -70.97 41.69 0.57
CA SER A 329 -72.36 41.90 0.12
C SER A 329 -72.52 42.36 -1.35
N ASP A 330 -71.42 42.55 -2.07
CA ASP A 330 -71.37 42.75 -3.51
C ASP A 330 -71.09 41.41 -4.20
N TRP A 331 -71.64 41.20 -5.38
CA TRP A 331 -71.29 40.02 -6.16
C TRP A 331 -70.01 40.25 -6.96
N PHE A 332 -69.22 39.19 -7.08
CA PHE A 332 -68.04 39.13 -7.93
C PHE A 332 -68.28 38.18 -9.09
N TRP A 333 -67.57 38.43 -10.17
CA TRP A 333 -67.63 37.60 -11.37
C TRP A 333 -66.26 37.61 -12.05
N GLU A 334 -65.98 36.55 -12.77
CA GLU A 334 -64.81 36.39 -13.64
C GLU A 334 -65.31 36.04 -15.03
N THR A 335 -64.57 36.45 -16.04
CA THR A 335 -64.81 36.06 -17.43
C THR A 335 -63.54 35.55 -18.07
N ASP A 336 -63.68 34.63 -19.03
CA ASP A 336 -62.59 34.22 -19.89
C ASP A 336 -62.21 35.30 -20.94
N SER A 337 -61.26 34.95 -21.83
CA SER A 337 -60.80 35.79 -22.92
C SER A 337 -61.88 36.16 -23.93
N ASP A 338 -62.98 35.39 -24.00
CA ASP A 338 -64.12 35.63 -24.88
C ASP A 338 -65.27 36.36 -24.15
N HIS A 339 -64.99 36.87 -22.95
CA HIS A 339 -65.94 37.58 -22.07
C HIS A 339 -67.15 36.74 -21.64
N ARG A 340 -67.00 35.42 -21.60
CA ARG A 340 -67.99 34.50 -21.05
C ARG A 340 -67.77 34.35 -19.55
N PHE A 341 -68.83 34.37 -18.77
CA PHE A 341 -68.72 34.22 -17.31
C PHE A 341 -68.16 32.84 -16.93
N THR A 342 -67.01 32.82 -16.25
CA THR A 342 -66.33 31.61 -15.75
C THR A 342 -66.55 31.38 -14.27
N TYR A 343 -66.75 32.45 -13.51
CA TYR A 343 -67.08 32.41 -12.09
C TYR A 343 -68.09 33.51 -11.77
N ILE A 344 -69.05 33.23 -10.91
CA ILE A 344 -69.98 34.21 -10.33
C ILE A 344 -70.18 33.80 -8.86
N SER A 345 -69.99 34.73 -7.93
CA SER A 345 -70.15 34.49 -6.49
C SER A 345 -71.61 34.21 -6.13
N GLN A 346 -71.86 33.47 -5.03
CA GLN A 346 -73.20 33.10 -4.58
C GLN A 346 -74.09 34.32 -4.26
N SER A 347 -73.51 35.43 -3.80
CA SER A 347 -74.23 36.68 -3.52
C SER A 347 -74.98 37.24 -4.74
N TYR A 348 -74.59 36.86 -5.96
CA TYR A 348 -75.34 37.18 -7.18
C TYR A 348 -76.76 36.61 -7.15
N PHE A 349 -76.94 35.37 -6.67
CA PHE A 349 -78.25 34.76 -6.51
C PHE A 349 -79.05 35.46 -5.42
N GLU A 350 -78.42 35.76 -4.29
CA GLU A 350 -79.08 36.41 -3.15
C GLU A 350 -79.65 37.79 -3.52
N ILE A 351 -79.00 38.51 -4.43
CA ILE A 351 -79.40 39.87 -4.81
C ILE A 351 -80.27 39.90 -6.07
N THR A 352 -79.93 39.10 -7.10
CA THR A 352 -80.63 39.15 -8.40
C THR A 352 -81.71 38.09 -8.56
N GLY A 353 -81.66 37.02 -7.76
CA GLY A 353 -82.56 35.87 -7.83
C GLY A 353 -82.28 34.89 -8.97
N PHE A 354 -81.23 35.09 -9.76
CA PHE A 354 -80.80 34.17 -10.82
C PHE A 354 -79.72 33.20 -10.33
N GLN A 355 -79.84 31.92 -10.66
CA GLN A 355 -78.82 30.93 -10.31
C GLN A 355 -77.52 31.22 -11.11
N PRO A 356 -76.34 31.21 -10.47
CA PRO A 356 -75.07 31.45 -11.14
C PRO A 356 -74.87 30.53 -12.36
N ASP A 357 -75.22 29.25 -12.21
CA ASP A 357 -75.13 28.23 -13.25
C ASP A 357 -75.90 28.57 -14.54
N GLU A 358 -76.97 29.38 -14.45
CA GLU A 358 -77.74 29.80 -15.62
C GLU A 358 -77.04 30.91 -16.43
N ARG A 359 -76.06 31.57 -15.82
CA ARG A 359 -75.31 32.70 -16.38
C ARG A 359 -73.89 32.32 -16.79
N LEU A 360 -73.33 31.24 -16.22
CA LEU A 360 -72.01 30.72 -16.61
C LEU A 360 -71.96 30.33 -18.10
N GLY A 361 -70.83 30.61 -18.75
CA GLY A 361 -70.59 30.36 -20.18
C GLY A 361 -71.26 31.34 -21.15
N LYS A 362 -72.14 32.23 -20.68
CA LYS A 362 -72.81 33.24 -21.50
C LYS A 362 -72.05 34.56 -21.48
N THR A 363 -72.17 35.33 -22.55
CA THR A 363 -71.64 36.71 -22.57
C THR A 363 -72.66 37.68 -21.99
N ARG A 364 -72.22 38.86 -21.52
CA ARG A 364 -73.15 39.90 -21.04
C ARG A 364 -74.19 40.28 -22.08
N GLN A 365 -73.80 40.39 -23.35
CA GLN A 365 -74.70 40.78 -24.44
C GLN A 365 -75.84 39.77 -24.64
N GLU A 366 -75.58 38.47 -24.44
CA GLU A 366 -76.60 37.43 -24.50
C GLU A 366 -77.61 37.50 -23.34
N LEU A 367 -77.27 38.22 -22.26
CA LEU A 367 -78.03 38.28 -21.01
C LEU A 367 -78.84 39.58 -20.81
N VAL A 368 -78.56 40.62 -21.58
CA VAL A 368 -79.26 41.91 -21.48
C VAL A 368 -80.56 41.89 -22.31
N THR A 369 -81.67 42.34 -21.73
CA THR A 369 -82.97 42.44 -22.40
C THR A 369 -83.01 43.58 -23.41
N THR A 370 -83.76 43.42 -24.50
CA THR A 370 -83.86 44.41 -25.60
C THR A 370 -84.40 45.80 -25.21
N ASN A 371 -85.05 45.93 -24.05
CA ASN A 371 -85.48 47.22 -23.51
C ASN A 371 -84.35 47.98 -22.80
N ASP A 372 -83.39 47.29 -22.19
CA ASP A 372 -82.24 47.92 -21.49
C ASP A 372 -81.24 48.50 -22.50
N LEU A 373 -81.03 47.81 -23.64
CA LEU A 373 -80.11 48.21 -24.71
C LEU A 373 -80.52 49.50 -25.46
N LYS A 374 -81.82 49.83 -25.50
CA LYS A 374 -82.31 51.01 -26.23
C LYS A 374 -82.15 52.32 -25.46
N SER A 375 -82.11 52.29 -24.13
CA SER A 375 -82.02 53.51 -23.31
C SER A 375 -80.57 53.96 -23.04
N GLU A 376 -79.60 53.05 -23.16
CA GLU A 376 -78.20 53.30 -22.74
C GLU A 376 -77.14 53.02 -23.82
N SER A 377 -77.49 53.08 -25.11
CA SER A 377 -76.64 52.62 -26.23
C SER A 377 -75.21 53.19 -26.23
N GLY A 378 -75.03 54.47 -25.85
CA GLY A 378 -73.71 55.12 -25.77
C GLY A 378 -72.81 54.62 -24.65
N LYS A 379 -73.37 54.13 -23.53
CA LYS A 379 -72.58 53.58 -22.40
C LYS A 379 -71.98 52.21 -22.77
N TRP A 380 -72.75 51.38 -23.47
CA TRP A 380 -72.33 50.05 -23.92
C TRP A 380 -71.22 50.10 -24.97
N THR A 381 -71.25 51.06 -25.90
CA THR A 381 -70.17 51.22 -26.90
C THR A 381 -68.82 51.51 -26.25
N LYS A 382 -68.79 52.40 -25.25
CA LYS A 382 -67.54 52.72 -24.52
C LYS A 382 -67.03 51.53 -23.70
N PHE A 383 -67.94 50.79 -23.07
CA PHE A 383 -67.59 49.56 -22.35
C PHE A 383 -66.98 48.50 -23.26
N GLU A 384 -67.54 48.29 -24.45
CA GLU A 384 -66.97 47.36 -25.44
C GLU A 384 -65.59 47.80 -25.94
N GLU A 385 -65.39 49.11 -26.12
CA GLU A 385 -64.06 49.65 -26.46
C GLU A 385 -63.06 49.40 -25.33
N ASP A 386 -63.44 49.63 -24.07
CA ASP A 386 -62.56 49.39 -22.91
C ASP A 386 -62.23 47.89 -22.75
N LEU A 387 -63.19 47.00 -23.00
CA LEU A 387 -62.96 45.54 -23.03
C LEU A 387 -62.01 45.13 -24.16
N LYS A 388 -62.24 45.58 -25.40
CA LYS A 388 -61.35 45.30 -26.54
C LYS A 388 -59.95 45.88 -26.35
N ALA A 389 -59.87 47.07 -25.77
CA ALA A 389 -58.61 47.75 -25.47
C ALA A 389 -57.93 47.21 -24.21
N ARG A 390 -58.50 46.21 -23.52
CA ARG A 390 -57.95 45.56 -22.34
C ARG A 390 -57.70 46.55 -21.18
N ARG A 391 -58.59 47.53 -21.02
CA ARG A 391 -58.49 48.56 -19.98
C ARG A 391 -59.39 48.23 -18.79
N PRO A 392 -58.99 48.57 -17.56
CA PRO A 392 -59.89 48.52 -16.43
C PRO A 392 -61.03 49.52 -16.61
N PHE A 393 -62.23 49.13 -16.23
CA PHE A 393 -63.41 50.00 -16.21
C PHE A 393 -63.96 50.07 -14.78
N LYS A 394 -64.54 51.22 -14.42
CA LYS A 394 -65.11 51.46 -13.09
C LYS A 394 -66.45 52.14 -13.20
N ASP A 395 -67.31 51.83 -12.24
CA ASP A 395 -68.60 52.48 -12.01
C ASP A 395 -69.49 52.51 -13.27
N LEU A 396 -69.47 51.41 -14.04
CA LEU A 396 -70.36 51.23 -15.18
C LEU A 396 -71.78 51.00 -14.65
N GLU A 397 -72.57 52.06 -14.65
CA GLU A 397 -73.97 52.05 -14.28
C GLU A 397 -74.83 51.43 -15.39
N THR A 398 -75.47 50.31 -15.07
CA THR A 398 -76.40 49.58 -15.95
C THR A 398 -77.71 49.28 -15.22
N SER A 399 -78.84 49.39 -15.90
CA SER A 399 -80.10 48.86 -15.37
C SER A 399 -80.22 47.36 -15.62
N THR A 400 -80.71 46.62 -14.63
CA THR A 400 -81.05 45.20 -14.79
C THR A 400 -82.33 44.88 -14.01
N SER A 401 -82.95 43.74 -14.31
CA SER A 401 -84.16 43.29 -13.64
C SER A 401 -83.86 42.03 -12.83
N SER A 402 -84.46 41.91 -11.64
CA SER A 402 -84.42 40.68 -10.85
C SER A 402 -85.24 39.58 -11.51
N SER A 403 -85.07 38.33 -11.06
CA SER A 403 -85.92 37.21 -11.50
C SER A 403 -87.42 37.43 -11.20
N GLU A 404 -87.73 38.30 -10.23
CA GLU A 404 -89.10 38.70 -9.88
C GLU A 404 -89.64 39.90 -10.69
N GLY A 405 -88.83 40.46 -11.61
CA GLY A 405 -89.24 41.55 -12.51
C GLY A 405 -89.07 42.96 -11.94
N ASN A 406 -88.43 43.13 -10.78
CA ASN A 406 -88.10 44.45 -10.23
C ASN A 406 -86.83 45.00 -10.90
N GLY A 407 -86.92 46.21 -11.46
CA GLY A 407 -85.77 46.90 -12.04
C GLY A 407 -84.90 47.56 -10.96
N PHE A 408 -83.59 47.38 -11.05
CA PHE A 408 -82.60 48.04 -10.20
C PHE A 408 -81.35 48.44 -11.00
N TYR A 409 -80.58 49.38 -10.47
CA TYR A 409 -79.33 49.84 -11.07
C TYR A 409 -78.15 49.13 -10.41
N VAL A 410 -77.16 48.78 -11.22
CA VAL A 410 -75.92 48.14 -10.78
C VAL A 410 -74.75 48.97 -11.27
N LEU A 411 -73.78 49.20 -10.39
CA LEU A 411 -72.48 49.74 -10.74
C LEU A 411 -71.49 48.59 -10.90
N ASN A 412 -71.02 48.36 -12.12
CA ASN A 412 -70.05 47.31 -12.41
C ASN A 412 -68.64 47.90 -12.56
N SER A 413 -67.68 47.30 -11.87
CA SER A 413 -66.25 47.59 -12.04
C SER A 413 -65.51 46.30 -12.38
N GLY A 414 -64.50 46.38 -13.25
CA GLY A 414 -63.73 45.22 -13.68
C GLY A 414 -62.29 45.58 -13.99
N ILE A 415 -61.39 44.68 -13.62
CA ILE A 415 -59.95 44.79 -13.88
C ILE A 415 -59.55 43.57 -14.71
N PRO A 416 -59.02 43.75 -15.93
CA PRO A 416 -58.51 42.62 -16.69
C PRO A 416 -57.21 42.11 -16.04
N VAL A 417 -57.17 40.80 -15.79
CA VAL A 417 -55.99 40.09 -15.30
C VAL A 417 -55.42 39.30 -16.48
N PHE A 418 -54.11 39.33 -16.64
CA PHE A 418 -53.40 38.58 -17.68
C PHE A 418 -52.49 37.57 -17.00
N ASP A 419 -52.44 36.37 -17.56
CA ASP A 419 -51.41 35.40 -17.17
C ASP A 419 -50.01 35.96 -17.48
N ASP A 420 -49.03 35.61 -16.65
CA ASP A 420 -47.62 36.06 -16.76
C ASP A 420 -46.85 35.43 -17.97
N ASN A 421 -47.55 35.03 -19.03
CA ASN A 421 -46.95 34.38 -20.21
C ASN A 421 -46.98 35.25 -21.48
#